data_AF-A0A0N0GWG3-F1
#
_entry.id   AF-A0A0N0GWG3-F1
#
_cell.length_a   1.000
_cell.length_b   1.000
_cell.length_c   1.000
_cell.angle_alpha   90.00
_cell.angle_beta   90.00
_cell.angle_gamma   90.00
#
_symmetry.space_group_name_H-M   'P 1'
#
loop_
_entity.id
_entity.type
_entity.pdbx_description
1 polymer ?
#
loop_
_entity_poly.entity_id
_entity_poly.type
_entity_poly.pdbx_seq_one_letter_code
_entity_poly.pdbx_strand_id
1 'polypeptide(L)'
;MLRQRLRPQTSRAGGGAPAPDPGAASPSGPLAAAPSRLLTWLGRLGAPAAAFAVFQALLGILPESLAGEVARYCVAATAGAGVGAVVWLAAALVHARGGAGSRPRVPAVAPSRVGPLPELMDGAYAALRRGLSVIEVPGRGPLTGWPHSLAESDPPVHPTAFGTAYGLHLLLDIAPLDGRIRVGEVAETLWRLRLPGGGWAARSQGSGARPEVSAIVLGALARAGADPRLLQSEVRSCEALLDPEHDAPGLANTYVVTNVLRGLLRAAPGSAALEGLREVLVNGATADPVRGNHRCWGAALATGRGNPAPSAVHTARAVVALDRAAQVLGEDERQRAVREEGLRWLLAGGAADLENCQEDVRRPGREDPLHQELLSVRHFASAWVARALMTDGARRTAADGAGPTAWEAQLTAAVERVSGMQQGGVWRWDDGPMGHPVWMAYQGLSVLRRHALMVHRP
;
A
#
# COMPACT_ATOMS: atom_id res chain seq x y z
N MET A 1 -31.56 -45.79 28.62
CA MET A 1 -31.71 -45.63 27.15
C MET A 1 -30.32 -45.65 26.52
N LEU A 2 -30.22 -46.21 25.31
CA LEU A 2 -29.07 -46.93 24.77
C LEU A 2 -27.73 -46.18 24.66
N ARG A 3 -26.67 -46.95 24.94
CA ARG A 3 -25.27 -46.77 24.54
C ARG A 3 -25.12 -46.78 23.02
N GLN A 4 -24.11 -46.09 22.48
CA GLN A 4 -23.01 -46.74 21.76
C GLN A 4 -21.87 -45.78 21.40
N ARG A 5 -20.71 -46.01 22.02
CA ARG A 5 -19.39 -45.77 21.44
C ARG A 5 -19.03 -47.00 20.62
N LEU A 6 -18.53 -46.84 19.39
CA LEU A 6 -17.67 -47.83 18.74
C LEU A 6 -16.59 -47.15 17.91
N ARG A 7 -15.43 -47.82 17.90
CA ARG A 7 -14.09 -47.40 17.48
C ARG A 7 -13.82 -47.78 16.00
N PRO A 8 -12.65 -47.42 15.43
CA PRO A 8 -12.37 -47.37 13.99
C PRO A 8 -12.09 -48.74 13.37
N GLN A 9 -12.30 -48.86 12.05
CA GLN A 9 -11.89 -50.01 11.26
C GLN A 9 -10.62 -49.72 10.45
N THR A 10 -9.63 -50.58 10.65
CA THR A 10 -8.54 -50.88 9.71
C THR A 10 -8.44 -52.40 9.56
N SER A 11 -8.33 -52.91 8.33
CA SER A 11 -7.68 -54.18 7.93
C SER A 11 -7.72 -54.29 6.39
N ARG A 12 -6.57 -54.23 5.71
CA ARG A 12 -5.78 -55.34 5.10
C ARG A 12 -6.47 -55.99 3.88
N ALA A 13 -5.96 -55.93 2.64
CA ALA A 13 -4.67 -56.33 2.02
C ALA A 13 -4.72 -57.71 1.33
N GLY A 14 -4.25 -57.77 0.07
CA GLY A 14 -3.89 -58.97 -0.71
C GLY A 14 -4.44 -58.93 -2.15
N GLY A 15 -3.70 -59.11 -3.25
CA GLY A 15 -2.29 -59.41 -3.59
C GLY A 15 -2.15 -59.35 -5.14
N GLY A 16 -1.05 -58.78 -5.69
CA GLY A 16 0.01 -59.44 -6.49
C GLY A 16 -0.41 -59.88 -7.92
N ALA A 17 0.29 -59.67 -9.06
CA ALA A 17 1.64 -59.20 -9.46
C ALA A 17 1.64 -58.92 -11.02
N PRO A 18 2.75 -58.87 -11.79
CA PRO A 18 3.67 -57.74 -12.03
C PRO A 18 3.92 -57.32 -13.53
N ALA A 19 4.54 -56.13 -13.71
CA ALA A 19 5.45 -55.66 -14.80
C ALA A 19 4.92 -55.47 -16.26
N PRO A 20 5.53 -54.60 -17.13
CA PRO A 20 6.89 -54.05 -17.08
C PRO A 20 7.08 -52.53 -17.30
N ASP A 21 8.28 -52.08 -16.93
CA ASP A 21 8.96 -50.84 -17.35
C ASP A 21 9.16 -50.78 -18.88
N PRO A 22 9.13 -49.57 -19.44
CA PRO A 22 10.14 -49.22 -20.43
C PRO A 22 10.75 -47.83 -20.16
N GLY A 23 12.04 -47.86 -19.81
CA GLY A 23 13.08 -47.05 -20.47
C GLY A 23 12.92 -45.53 -20.48
N ALA A 24 13.66 -44.87 -19.59
CA ALA A 24 14.08 -43.49 -19.77
C ALA A 24 15.04 -43.36 -20.98
N ALA A 25 14.68 -42.51 -21.94
CA ALA A 25 15.61 -41.74 -22.76
C ALA A 25 14.91 -40.48 -23.28
N SER A 26 15.38 -39.34 -22.77
CA SER A 26 14.87 -37.99 -22.98
C SER A 26 14.86 -37.54 -24.45
N PRO A 27 13.84 -36.78 -24.88
CA PRO A 27 14.01 -35.77 -25.92
C PRO A 27 13.91 -34.36 -25.34
N SER A 28 14.70 -33.46 -25.92
CA SER A 28 14.58 -31.99 -25.87
C SER A 28 14.78 -31.30 -24.51
N GLY A 29 16.02 -30.88 -24.27
CA GLY A 29 16.26 -29.72 -23.42
C GLY A 29 15.55 -28.47 -23.98
N PRO A 30 15.14 -27.51 -23.13
CA PRO A 30 14.60 -26.25 -23.63
C PRO A 30 15.70 -25.53 -24.40
N LEU A 31 15.51 -25.40 -25.71
CA LEU A 31 16.23 -24.44 -26.54
C LEU A 31 16.05 -23.08 -25.88
N ALA A 32 17.14 -22.58 -25.29
CA ALA A 32 17.24 -21.19 -24.89
C ALA A 32 16.88 -20.34 -26.11
N ALA A 33 15.73 -19.68 -26.06
CA ALA A 33 15.31 -18.75 -27.09
C ALA A 33 16.38 -17.67 -27.20
N ALA A 34 17.18 -17.72 -28.27
CA ALA A 34 18.03 -16.61 -28.64
C ALA A 34 17.14 -15.35 -28.72
N PRO A 35 17.54 -14.22 -28.12
CA PRO A 35 16.75 -12.99 -28.23
C PRO A 35 16.59 -12.67 -29.72
N SER A 36 15.34 -12.64 -30.17
CA SER A 36 15.04 -12.47 -31.59
C SER A 36 15.60 -11.12 -32.03
N ARG A 37 16.49 -11.14 -33.03
CA ARG A 37 17.03 -9.94 -33.70
C ARG A 37 15.91 -9.00 -34.19
N LEU A 38 14.69 -9.53 -34.34
CA LEU A 38 13.46 -8.82 -34.67
C LEU A 38 13.00 -7.84 -33.57
N LEU A 39 13.07 -8.21 -32.28
CA LEU A 39 12.71 -7.34 -31.16
C LEU A 39 13.74 -6.21 -30.98
N THR A 40 15.02 -6.49 -31.22
CA THR A 40 16.09 -5.48 -31.23
C THR A 40 15.97 -4.54 -32.43
N TRP A 41 15.45 -5.02 -33.56
CA TRP A 41 15.18 -4.22 -34.75
C TRP A 41 13.93 -3.34 -34.59
N LEU A 42 12.85 -3.85 -34.00
CA LEU A 42 11.65 -3.07 -33.67
C LEU A 42 11.91 -1.99 -32.61
N GLY A 43 12.79 -2.26 -31.64
CA GLY A 43 13.24 -1.25 -30.67
C GLY A 43 13.97 -0.05 -31.32
N ARG A 44 14.57 -0.22 -32.51
CA ARG A 44 15.18 0.87 -33.28
C ARG A 44 14.17 1.75 -34.02
N LEU A 45 12.91 1.33 -34.11
CA LEU A 45 11.83 2.08 -34.76
C LEU A 45 11.02 2.95 -33.81
N GLY A 46 11.25 2.88 -32.49
CA GLY A 46 10.46 3.61 -31.49
C GLY A 46 10.53 5.14 -31.62
N ALA A 47 11.72 5.69 -31.88
CA ALA A 47 11.91 7.12 -32.10
C ALA A 47 11.23 7.64 -33.39
N PRO A 48 11.43 7.02 -34.58
CA PRO A 48 10.73 7.45 -35.79
C PRO A 48 9.21 7.20 -35.72
N ALA A 49 8.75 6.14 -35.06
CA ALA A 49 7.31 5.89 -34.86
C ALA A 49 6.67 6.97 -33.96
N ALA A 50 7.32 7.34 -32.86
CA ALA A 50 6.85 8.42 -31.99
C ALA A 50 6.86 9.78 -32.70
N ALA A 51 7.91 10.06 -33.48
CA ALA A 51 8.00 11.28 -34.28
C ALA A 51 6.87 11.39 -35.30
N PHE A 52 6.57 10.30 -36.00
CA PHE A 52 5.51 10.25 -37.01
C PHE A 52 4.11 10.34 -36.38
N ALA A 53 3.88 9.69 -35.23
CA ALA A 53 2.61 9.76 -34.53
C ALA A 53 2.26 11.19 -34.09
N VAL A 54 3.24 11.93 -33.55
CA VAL A 54 3.06 13.33 -33.13
C VAL A 54 2.88 14.25 -34.34
N PHE A 55 3.63 14.02 -35.42
CA PHE A 55 3.45 14.75 -36.68
C PHE A 55 2.01 14.61 -37.21
N GLN A 56 1.49 13.38 -37.29
CA GLN A 56 0.13 13.14 -37.77
C GLN A 56 -0.95 13.71 -36.86
N ALA A 57 -0.78 13.57 -35.53
CA ALA A 57 -1.72 14.13 -34.58
C ALA A 57 -1.79 15.66 -34.68
N LEU A 58 -0.66 16.34 -34.84
CA LEU A 58 -0.63 17.80 -34.96
C LEU A 58 -1.19 18.29 -36.29
N LEU A 59 -1.01 17.58 -37.40
CA LEU A 59 -1.68 17.93 -38.65
C LEU A 59 -3.21 17.83 -38.55
N GLY A 60 -3.72 16.87 -37.76
CA GLY A 60 -5.16 16.73 -37.50
C GLY A 60 -5.76 17.78 -36.56
N ILE A 61 -4.95 18.48 -35.77
CA ILE A 61 -5.41 19.38 -34.71
C ILE A 61 -5.07 20.86 -35.02
N LEU A 62 -4.00 21.14 -35.77
CA LEU A 62 -3.58 22.50 -36.06
C LEU A 62 -4.59 23.21 -36.98
N PRO A 63 -5.11 24.39 -36.60
CA PRO A 63 -6.12 25.11 -37.37
C PRO A 63 -5.58 25.60 -38.72
N GLU A 64 -6.46 25.66 -39.73
CA GLU A 64 -6.13 26.10 -41.09
C GLU A 64 -5.67 27.57 -41.16
N SER A 65 -5.97 28.37 -40.13
CA SER A 65 -5.62 29.79 -40.02
C SER A 65 -4.13 30.06 -39.71
N LEU A 66 -3.32 29.03 -39.47
CA LEU A 66 -1.88 29.15 -39.25
C LEU A 66 -1.18 29.45 -40.58
N ALA A 67 -1.02 30.72 -40.93
CA ALA A 67 -0.06 31.30 -41.91
C ALA A 67 0.28 30.48 -43.17
N GLY A 68 -0.67 29.68 -43.69
CA GLY A 68 -0.50 28.81 -44.85
C GLY A 68 -0.12 27.36 -44.51
N GLU A 69 -0.43 26.45 -45.45
CA GLU A 69 -0.25 25.01 -45.32
C GLU A 69 1.21 24.61 -45.00
N VAL A 70 2.17 25.34 -45.58
CA VAL A 70 3.61 25.17 -45.32
C VAL A 70 3.97 25.37 -43.85
N ALA A 71 3.38 26.37 -43.17
CA ALA A 71 3.66 26.63 -41.76
C ALA A 71 3.13 25.51 -40.85
N ARG A 72 1.98 24.92 -41.18
CA ARG A 72 1.40 23.79 -40.44
C ARG A 72 2.29 22.54 -40.55
N TYR A 73 2.77 22.24 -41.75
CA TYR A 73 3.73 21.15 -41.94
C TYR A 73 5.05 21.39 -41.22
N CYS A 74 5.59 22.62 -41.23
CA CYS A 74 6.82 22.96 -40.52
C CYS A 74 6.68 22.78 -39.00
N VAL A 75 5.58 23.23 -38.40
CA VAL A 75 5.31 23.07 -36.95
C VAL A 75 5.12 21.61 -36.57
N ALA A 76 4.31 20.86 -37.33
CA ALA A 76 4.11 19.43 -37.08
C ALA A 76 5.42 18.65 -37.21
N ALA A 77 6.25 18.97 -38.22
CA ALA A 77 7.52 18.29 -38.47
C ALA A 77 8.55 18.58 -37.39
N THR A 78 8.68 19.84 -36.95
CA THR A 78 9.60 20.22 -35.87
C THR A 78 9.20 19.61 -34.53
N ALA A 79 7.90 19.61 -34.20
CA ALA A 79 7.39 18.97 -32.98
C ALA A 79 7.57 17.44 -33.01
N GLY A 80 7.27 16.78 -34.14
CA GLY A 80 7.49 15.36 -34.33
C GLY A 80 8.98 14.98 -34.19
N ALA A 81 9.87 15.71 -34.86
CA ALA A 81 11.31 15.51 -34.76
C ALA A 81 11.82 15.71 -33.32
N GLY A 82 11.33 16.73 -32.61
CA GLY A 82 11.67 16.99 -31.22
C GLY A 82 11.29 15.83 -30.28
N VAL A 83 10.07 15.30 -30.42
CA VAL A 83 9.63 14.15 -29.62
C VAL A 83 10.43 12.90 -29.97
N GLY A 84 10.70 12.66 -31.26
CA GLY A 84 11.56 11.55 -31.70
C GLY A 84 12.95 11.62 -31.08
N ALA A 85 13.57 12.81 -31.04
CA ALA A 85 14.88 13.02 -30.43
C ALA A 85 14.87 12.77 -28.92
N VAL A 86 13.83 13.19 -28.20
CA VAL A 86 13.67 12.93 -26.76
C VAL A 86 13.54 11.43 -26.48
N VAL A 87 12.71 10.72 -27.26
CA VAL A 87 12.53 9.26 -27.13
C VAL A 87 13.84 8.52 -27.42
N TRP A 88 14.58 8.97 -28.44
CA TRP A 88 15.89 8.40 -28.78
C TRP A 88 16.92 8.64 -27.66
N LEU A 89 17.02 9.86 -27.13
CA LEU A 89 17.92 10.19 -26.01
C LEU A 89 17.59 9.38 -24.75
N ALA A 90 16.30 9.21 -24.43
CA ALA A 90 15.86 8.39 -23.30
C ALA A 90 16.28 6.92 -23.47
N ALA A 91 16.11 6.35 -24.67
CA ALA A 91 16.55 5.01 -24.99
C ALA A 91 18.07 4.87 -24.93
N ALA A 92 18.82 5.85 -25.45
CA ALA A 92 20.27 5.88 -25.40
C ALA A 92 20.80 5.96 -23.96
N LEU A 93 20.17 6.74 -23.08
CA LEU A 93 20.51 6.83 -21.66
C LEU A 93 20.24 5.51 -20.91
N VAL A 94 19.17 4.79 -21.26
CA VAL A 94 18.87 3.47 -20.69
C VAL A 94 19.93 2.45 -21.15
N HIS A 95 20.32 2.47 -22.43
CA HIS A 95 21.36 1.58 -22.94
C HIS A 95 22.76 1.89 -22.39
N ALA A 96 23.13 3.17 -22.26
CA ALA A 96 24.40 3.59 -21.68
C ALA A 96 24.54 3.17 -20.20
N ARG A 97 23.44 3.22 -19.45
CA ARG A 97 23.36 2.71 -18.06
C ARG A 97 23.40 1.18 -17.96
N GLY A 98 23.05 0.48 -19.03
CA GLY A 98 23.18 -0.98 -19.14
C GLY A 98 24.58 -1.46 -19.52
N GLY A 99 25.37 -0.62 -20.20
CA GLY A 99 26.74 -0.95 -20.67
C GLY A 99 27.86 -0.58 -19.70
N ALA A 100 27.65 0.40 -18.82
CA ALA A 100 28.64 0.81 -17.82
C ALA A 100 28.42 0.08 -16.49
N GLY A 101 29.04 -1.08 -16.33
CA GLY A 101 29.12 -1.74 -15.02
C GLY A 101 29.47 -3.22 -15.09
N SER A 102 30.77 -3.54 -15.13
CA SER A 102 31.28 -4.79 -14.57
C SER A 102 31.02 -4.76 -13.05
N ARG A 103 29.84 -5.24 -12.63
CA ARG A 103 29.47 -5.34 -11.22
C ARG A 103 30.25 -6.48 -10.55
N PRO A 104 30.76 -6.30 -9.32
CA PRO A 104 31.20 -7.43 -8.51
C PRO A 104 30.03 -8.38 -8.28
N ARG A 105 30.31 -9.69 -8.31
CA ARG A 105 29.34 -10.77 -8.15
C ARG A 105 28.76 -10.72 -6.74
N VAL A 106 27.54 -10.20 -6.62
CA VAL A 106 26.71 -10.27 -5.42
C VAL A 106 26.43 -11.76 -5.13
N PRO A 107 26.54 -12.25 -3.88
CA PRO A 107 26.14 -13.60 -3.55
C PRO A 107 24.67 -13.81 -3.92
N ALA A 108 24.36 -14.95 -4.53
CA ALA A 108 23.02 -15.27 -4.96
C ALA A 108 22.09 -15.34 -3.74
N VAL A 109 21.25 -14.31 -3.58
CA VAL A 109 20.07 -14.40 -2.72
C VAL A 109 19.18 -15.49 -3.33
N ALA A 110 18.77 -16.44 -2.49
CA ALA A 110 17.90 -17.55 -2.91
C ALA A 110 16.68 -17.00 -3.67
N PRO A 111 16.19 -17.69 -4.72
CA PRO A 111 15.03 -17.23 -5.46
C PRO A 111 13.84 -17.07 -4.51
N SER A 112 13.39 -15.81 -4.36
CA SER A 112 12.16 -15.49 -3.66
C SER A 112 11.01 -16.27 -4.30
N ARG A 113 10.11 -16.82 -3.48
CA ARG A 113 8.88 -17.51 -3.94
C ARG A 113 7.87 -16.56 -4.58
N VAL A 114 8.14 -15.26 -4.60
CA VAL A 114 7.34 -14.25 -5.30
C VAL A 114 7.82 -14.16 -6.74
N GLY A 115 6.89 -14.34 -7.69
CA GLY A 115 7.14 -14.09 -9.10
C GLY A 115 7.63 -12.65 -9.34
N PRO A 116 8.21 -12.34 -10.50
CA PRO A 116 8.61 -10.99 -10.88
C PRO A 116 7.56 -9.93 -10.48
N LEU A 117 8.00 -8.75 -10.02
CA LEU A 117 7.10 -7.66 -9.62
C LEU A 117 5.94 -7.40 -10.61
N PRO A 118 6.14 -7.49 -11.95
CA PRO A 118 5.03 -7.44 -12.91
C PRO A 118 3.93 -8.49 -12.67
N GLU A 119 4.27 -9.75 -12.42
CA GLU A 119 3.29 -10.82 -12.15
C GLU A 119 2.52 -10.57 -10.85
N LEU A 120 3.19 -10.05 -9.83
CA LEU A 120 2.56 -9.66 -8.58
C LEU A 120 1.54 -8.51 -8.81
N MET A 121 1.93 -7.53 -9.62
CA MET A 121 1.08 -6.40 -10.01
C MET A 121 -0.13 -6.87 -10.83
N ASP A 122 0.06 -7.74 -11.81
CA ASP A 122 -1.00 -8.33 -12.61
C ASP A 122 -1.96 -9.17 -11.76
N GLY A 123 -1.44 -9.96 -10.83
CA GLY A 123 -2.24 -10.73 -9.88
C GLY A 123 -3.09 -9.84 -8.97
N ALA A 124 -2.51 -8.76 -8.45
CA ALA A 124 -3.21 -7.79 -7.61
C ALA A 124 -4.31 -7.07 -8.40
N TYR A 125 -4.03 -6.70 -9.66
CA TYR A 125 -5.03 -6.12 -10.55
C TYR A 125 -6.17 -7.08 -10.86
N ALA A 126 -5.86 -8.34 -11.16
CA ALA A 126 -6.85 -9.37 -11.41
C ALA A 126 -7.74 -9.60 -10.20
N ALA A 127 -7.18 -9.55 -8.98
CA ALA A 127 -7.94 -9.66 -7.75
C ALA A 127 -8.83 -8.44 -7.50
N LEU A 128 -8.34 -7.22 -7.73
CA LEU A 128 -9.17 -6.00 -7.67
C LEU A 128 -10.33 -6.07 -8.66
N ARG A 129 -10.10 -6.54 -9.88
CA ARG A 129 -11.16 -6.72 -10.87
C ARG A 129 -12.21 -7.74 -10.43
N ARG A 130 -11.78 -8.89 -9.89
CA ARG A 130 -12.71 -9.92 -9.39
C ARG A 130 -13.53 -9.44 -8.20
N GLY A 131 -12.93 -8.67 -7.30
CA GLY A 131 -13.60 -8.14 -6.11
C GLY A 131 -14.38 -6.84 -6.33
N LEU A 132 -14.36 -6.28 -7.55
CA LEU A 132 -15.05 -5.02 -7.84
C LEU A 132 -16.57 -5.25 -7.80
N SER A 133 -17.24 -4.50 -6.93
CA SER A 133 -18.69 -4.53 -6.79
C SER A 133 -19.29 -3.28 -7.43
N VAL A 134 -20.31 -3.48 -8.28
CA VAL A 134 -21.13 -2.43 -8.88
C VAL A 134 -22.56 -2.68 -8.44
N ILE A 135 -23.10 -1.79 -7.61
CA ILE A 135 -24.46 -1.91 -7.08
C ILE A 135 -25.23 -0.61 -7.27
N GLU A 136 -26.51 -0.73 -7.62
CA GLU A 136 -27.41 0.43 -7.65
C GLU A 136 -28.00 0.62 -6.25
N VAL A 137 -27.83 1.81 -5.68
CA VAL A 137 -28.41 2.17 -4.38
C VAL A 137 -29.46 3.26 -4.57
N PRO A 138 -30.73 3.00 -4.21
CA PRO A 138 -31.79 4.01 -4.28
C PRO A 138 -31.39 5.32 -3.60
N GLY A 139 -31.55 6.44 -4.30
CA GLY A 139 -31.21 7.78 -3.81
C GLY A 139 -29.71 8.13 -3.78
N ARG A 140 -28.81 7.19 -4.10
CA ARG A 140 -27.36 7.44 -4.20
C ARG A 140 -26.77 7.12 -5.58
N GLY A 141 -27.50 6.39 -6.42
CA GLY A 141 -27.03 5.94 -7.72
C GLY A 141 -26.03 4.78 -7.63
N PRO A 142 -25.24 4.53 -8.69
CA PRO A 142 -24.33 3.39 -8.71
C PRO A 142 -23.18 3.58 -7.74
N LEU A 143 -22.86 2.55 -6.96
CA LEU A 143 -21.64 2.47 -6.17
C LEU A 143 -20.72 1.45 -6.83
N THR A 144 -19.56 1.91 -7.27
CA THR A 144 -18.48 1.11 -7.88
C THR A 144 -17.27 1.12 -6.96
N GLY A 145 -16.94 -0.01 -6.36
CA GLY A 145 -15.84 -0.08 -5.42
C GLY A 145 -15.67 -1.44 -4.79
N TRP A 146 -15.12 -1.45 -3.57
CA TRP A 146 -14.79 -2.70 -2.89
C TRP A 146 -15.37 -2.76 -1.47
N PRO A 147 -15.77 -3.96 -1.03
CA PRO A 147 -16.04 -4.23 0.38
C PRO A 147 -14.73 -4.31 1.19
N HIS A 148 -14.79 -4.74 2.45
CA HIS A 148 -13.58 -4.78 3.29
C HIS A 148 -12.62 -5.90 2.89
N SER A 149 -13.14 -7.00 2.33
CA SER A 149 -12.37 -8.15 1.86
C SER A 149 -12.72 -8.51 0.41
N LEU A 150 -11.70 -8.72 -0.42
CA LEU A 150 -11.81 -9.10 -1.84
C LEU A 150 -12.45 -10.48 -2.07
N ALA A 151 -12.59 -11.28 -1.01
CA ALA A 151 -13.19 -12.61 -1.04
C ALA A 151 -14.53 -12.70 -0.30
N GLU A 152 -15.14 -11.56 0.07
CA GLU A 152 -16.52 -11.57 0.56
C GLU A 152 -17.42 -12.20 -0.51
N SER A 153 -18.04 -13.33 -0.18
CA SER A 153 -18.71 -14.23 -1.14
C SER A 153 -20.24 -14.19 -1.08
N ASP A 154 -20.83 -13.42 -0.14
CA ASP A 154 -22.29 -13.38 0.09
C ASP A 154 -22.93 -12.10 -0.46
N PRO A 155 -23.58 -12.14 -1.64
CA PRO A 155 -24.17 -10.97 -2.27
C PRO A 155 -25.49 -10.51 -1.60
N PRO A 156 -25.84 -9.21 -1.71
CA PRO A 156 -25.00 -8.16 -2.31
C PRO A 156 -23.93 -7.67 -1.33
N VAL A 157 -22.66 -7.78 -1.72
CA VAL A 157 -21.56 -7.23 -0.95
C VAL A 157 -21.41 -5.75 -1.30
N HIS A 158 -21.77 -4.87 -0.38
CA HIS A 158 -21.76 -3.42 -0.64
C HIS A 158 -20.34 -2.85 -0.60
N PRO A 159 -19.95 -1.98 -1.56
CA PRO A 159 -18.78 -1.14 -1.41
C PRO A 159 -18.83 -0.34 -0.11
N THR A 160 -17.69 -0.24 0.54
CA THR A 160 -17.54 0.53 1.79
C THR A 160 -16.51 1.63 1.59
N ALA A 161 -16.60 2.73 2.36
CA ALA A 161 -15.67 3.84 2.20
C ALA A 161 -14.21 3.38 2.44
N PHE A 162 -14.00 2.58 3.48
CA PHE A 162 -12.69 2.04 3.84
C PHE A 162 -12.15 1.06 2.78
N GLY A 163 -12.93 0.05 2.41
CA GLY A 163 -12.55 -0.92 1.36
C GLY A 163 -12.26 -0.24 0.03
N THR A 164 -13.12 0.70 -0.36
CA THR A 164 -13.00 1.44 -1.62
C THR A 164 -11.79 2.37 -1.63
N ALA A 165 -11.48 3.06 -0.53
CA ALA A 165 -10.31 3.93 -0.46
C ALA A 165 -8.98 3.15 -0.53
N TYR A 166 -8.89 1.99 0.14
CA TYR A 166 -7.73 1.11 0.01
C TYR A 166 -7.62 0.50 -1.38
N GLY A 167 -8.74 0.08 -1.98
CA GLY A 167 -8.77 -0.43 -3.35
C GLY A 167 -8.32 0.62 -4.36
N LEU A 168 -8.75 1.87 -4.20
CA LEU A 168 -8.31 3.00 -5.01
C LEU A 168 -6.81 3.29 -4.82
N HIS A 169 -6.31 3.28 -3.58
CA HIS A 169 -4.89 3.41 -3.31
C HIS A 169 -4.04 2.33 -3.98
N LEU A 170 -4.54 1.08 -3.96
CA LEU A 170 -3.89 -0.06 -4.60
C LEU A 170 -3.95 0.04 -6.12
N LEU A 171 -5.10 0.39 -6.69
CA LEU A 171 -5.27 0.59 -8.13
C LEU A 171 -4.28 1.64 -8.67
N LEU A 172 -4.13 2.76 -7.96
CA LEU A 172 -3.18 3.82 -8.29
C LEU A 172 -1.71 3.41 -8.12
N ASP A 173 -1.40 2.32 -7.39
CA ASP A 173 -0.04 1.76 -7.25
C ASP A 173 0.30 0.75 -8.36
N ILE A 174 -0.71 0.06 -8.94
CA ILE A 174 -0.52 -1.05 -9.90
C ILE A 174 -0.41 -0.55 -11.35
N ALA A 175 -1.02 0.58 -11.69
CA ALA A 175 -0.87 1.23 -13.00
C ALA A 175 -1.14 0.40 -14.29
N PRO A 176 -2.18 -0.46 -14.41
CA PRO A 176 -2.68 -0.83 -15.73
C PRO A 176 -3.90 0.04 -16.06
N LEU A 177 -3.70 1.04 -16.91
CA LEU A 177 -4.74 1.89 -17.47
C LEU A 177 -5.47 1.20 -18.64
N ASP A 178 -5.82 -0.08 -18.50
CA ASP A 178 -6.59 -0.79 -19.54
C ASP A 178 -8.07 -0.33 -19.60
N GLY A 179 -8.43 0.66 -18.77
CA GLY A 179 -9.75 1.30 -18.73
C GLY A 179 -10.85 0.48 -18.07
N ARG A 180 -10.57 -0.76 -17.64
CA ARG A 180 -11.60 -1.67 -17.12
C ARG A 180 -12.03 -1.36 -15.69
N ILE A 181 -11.20 -0.68 -14.91
CA ILE A 181 -11.59 -0.05 -13.66
C ILE A 181 -11.38 1.46 -13.82
N ARG A 182 -12.47 2.23 -13.85
CA ARG A 182 -12.42 3.68 -14.01
C ARG A 182 -12.17 4.36 -12.68
N VAL A 183 -10.99 4.95 -12.52
CA VAL A 183 -10.58 5.70 -11.30
C VAL A 183 -11.61 6.74 -10.90
N GLY A 184 -12.17 7.49 -11.87
CA GLY A 184 -13.17 8.52 -11.62
C GLY A 184 -14.47 7.96 -11.00
N GLU A 185 -14.92 6.77 -11.41
CA GLU A 185 -16.14 6.16 -10.85
C GLU A 185 -15.95 5.65 -9.44
N VAL A 186 -14.76 5.11 -9.16
CA VAL A 186 -14.37 4.68 -7.82
C VAL A 186 -14.25 5.90 -6.88
N ALA A 187 -13.64 6.99 -7.35
CA ALA A 187 -13.55 8.23 -6.59
C ALA A 187 -14.93 8.85 -6.32
N GLU A 188 -15.81 8.86 -7.33
CA GLU A 188 -17.19 9.30 -7.21
C GLU A 188 -18.00 8.47 -6.20
N THR A 189 -17.74 7.17 -6.13
CA THR A 189 -18.33 6.28 -5.11
C THR A 189 -17.94 6.70 -3.69
N LEU A 190 -16.70 7.15 -3.48
CA LEU A 190 -16.29 7.68 -2.17
C LEU A 190 -17.08 8.95 -1.83
N TRP A 191 -17.32 9.86 -2.78
CA TRP A 191 -18.18 11.03 -2.55
C TRP A 191 -19.62 10.65 -2.22
N ARG A 192 -20.18 9.64 -2.88
CA ARG A 192 -21.54 9.13 -2.60
C ARG A 192 -21.67 8.44 -1.25
N LEU A 193 -20.57 7.91 -0.71
CA LEU A 193 -20.49 7.28 0.60
C LEU A 193 -20.23 8.28 1.74
N ARG A 194 -20.07 9.57 1.42
CA ARG A 194 -19.94 10.64 2.42
C ARG A 194 -21.19 10.70 3.31
N LEU A 195 -20.99 10.93 4.60
CA LEU A 195 -22.09 11.03 5.58
C LEU A 195 -22.71 12.44 5.61
N PRO A 196 -23.98 12.57 6.04
CA PRO A 196 -24.55 13.86 6.41
C PRO A 196 -23.67 14.54 7.47
N GLY A 197 -23.28 15.80 7.25
CA GLY A 197 -22.33 16.52 8.11
C GLY A 197 -20.86 16.40 7.72
N GLY A 198 -20.51 15.54 6.76
CA GLY A 198 -19.15 15.38 6.25
C GLY A 198 -18.41 14.19 6.83
N GLY A 199 -17.31 13.83 6.15
CA GLY A 199 -16.50 12.67 6.52
C GLY A 199 -17.12 11.31 6.18
N TRP A 200 -16.44 10.26 6.65
CA TRP A 200 -16.74 8.85 6.34
C TRP A 200 -16.58 7.96 7.58
N ALA A 201 -17.24 6.81 7.55
CA ALA A 201 -17.16 5.79 8.61
C ALA A 201 -16.79 4.42 8.04
N ALA A 202 -16.22 3.56 8.90
CA ALA A 202 -16.09 2.14 8.58
C ALA A 202 -17.44 1.45 8.72
N ARG A 203 -17.61 0.27 8.10
CA ARG A 203 -18.87 -0.51 8.15
C ARG A 203 -19.30 -0.83 9.58
N SER A 204 -18.35 -1.05 10.48
CA SER A 204 -18.59 -1.35 11.89
C SER A 204 -18.88 -0.12 12.77
N GLN A 205 -18.80 1.10 12.22
CA GLN A 205 -18.86 2.37 12.97
C GLN A 205 -20.10 3.21 12.59
N GLY A 206 -21.25 2.54 12.48
CA GLY A 206 -22.43 2.97 11.71
C GLY A 206 -23.16 4.26 12.13
N SER A 207 -22.75 5.00 13.17
CA SER A 207 -23.49 6.20 13.62
C SER A 207 -22.82 7.55 13.31
N GLY A 208 -21.57 7.58 12.81
CA GLY A 208 -20.91 8.87 12.55
C GLY A 208 -19.55 8.78 11.88
N ALA A 209 -19.16 9.89 11.25
CA ALA A 209 -17.85 10.01 10.62
C ALA A 209 -16.72 9.84 11.65
N ARG A 210 -15.64 9.18 11.20
CA ARG A 210 -14.46 8.89 12.03
C ARG A 210 -13.21 9.50 11.38
N PRO A 211 -12.31 10.12 12.15
CA PRO A 211 -11.19 10.85 11.60
C PRO A 211 -10.22 9.92 10.85
N GLU A 212 -9.96 8.71 11.37
CA GLU A 212 -9.05 7.75 10.74
C GLU A 212 -9.56 7.24 9.38
N VAL A 213 -10.87 7.07 9.22
CA VAL A 213 -11.49 6.64 7.97
C VAL A 213 -11.53 7.80 6.99
N SER A 214 -11.94 8.97 7.47
CA SER A 214 -12.02 10.19 6.66
C SER A 214 -10.66 10.56 6.09
N ALA A 215 -9.59 10.51 6.89
CA ALA A 215 -8.24 10.80 6.44
C ALA A 215 -7.72 9.82 5.37
N ILE A 216 -8.08 8.52 5.47
CA ILE A 216 -7.74 7.52 4.45
C ILE A 216 -8.46 7.84 3.14
N VAL A 217 -9.76 8.15 3.20
CA VAL A 217 -10.57 8.51 2.03
C VAL A 217 -10.06 9.78 1.37
N LEU A 218 -9.82 10.85 2.15
CA LEU A 218 -9.23 12.11 1.68
C LEU A 218 -7.90 11.88 0.98
N GLY A 219 -7.02 11.05 1.57
CA GLY A 219 -5.75 10.69 0.95
C GLY A 219 -5.91 9.96 -0.39
N ALA A 220 -6.94 9.12 -0.53
CA ALA A 220 -7.24 8.41 -1.78
C ALA A 220 -7.79 9.35 -2.85
N LEU A 221 -8.74 10.21 -2.48
CA LEU A 221 -9.32 11.23 -3.36
C LEU A 221 -8.27 12.23 -3.85
N ALA A 222 -7.37 12.70 -2.97
CA ALA A 222 -6.27 13.57 -3.36
C ALA A 222 -5.34 12.91 -4.39
N ARG A 223 -5.00 11.62 -4.21
CA ARG A 223 -4.20 10.88 -5.19
C ARG A 223 -4.93 10.61 -6.51
N ALA A 224 -6.26 10.54 -6.48
CA ALA A 224 -7.09 10.37 -7.67
C ALA A 224 -7.33 11.70 -8.42
N GLY A 225 -6.80 12.82 -7.92
CA GLY A 225 -6.94 14.13 -8.57
C GLY A 225 -8.31 14.78 -8.36
N ALA A 226 -8.96 14.54 -7.22
CA ALA A 226 -10.22 15.22 -6.90
C ALA A 226 -10.06 16.75 -6.79
N ASP A 227 -11.15 17.49 -6.99
CA ASP A 227 -11.16 18.96 -6.93
C ASP A 227 -10.61 19.45 -5.57
N PRO A 228 -9.53 20.26 -5.57
CA PRO A 228 -8.94 20.82 -4.36
C PRO A 228 -9.93 21.59 -3.49
N ARG A 229 -10.95 22.25 -4.05
CA ARG A 229 -11.94 23.01 -3.27
C ARG A 229 -12.86 22.09 -2.48
N LEU A 230 -13.33 21.01 -3.11
CA LEU A 230 -14.15 19.99 -2.45
C LEU A 230 -13.33 19.27 -1.38
N LEU A 231 -12.09 18.89 -1.70
CA LEU A 231 -11.16 18.29 -0.74
C LEU A 231 -10.94 19.20 0.47
N GLN A 232 -10.68 20.50 0.26
CA GLN A 232 -10.45 21.44 1.36
C GLN A 232 -11.66 21.57 2.29
N SER A 233 -12.89 21.50 1.76
CA SER A 233 -14.10 21.49 2.57
C SER A 233 -14.15 20.27 3.48
N GLU A 234 -13.87 19.09 2.95
CA GLU A 234 -13.89 17.84 3.73
C GLU A 234 -12.69 17.69 4.67
N VAL A 235 -11.55 18.30 4.34
CA VAL A 235 -10.42 18.41 5.26
C VAL A 235 -10.85 19.16 6.52
N ARG A 236 -11.58 20.27 6.39
CA ARG A 236 -12.11 21.00 7.56
C ARG A 236 -13.08 20.16 8.37
N SER A 237 -13.96 19.39 7.72
CA SER A 237 -14.84 18.44 8.42
C SER A 237 -14.03 17.37 9.15
N CYS A 238 -12.94 16.87 8.56
CA CYS A 238 -12.05 15.91 9.21
C CYS A 238 -11.28 16.52 10.38
N GLU A 239 -10.83 17.77 10.27
CA GLU A 239 -10.16 18.51 11.35
C GLU A 239 -11.08 18.72 12.55
N ALA A 240 -12.36 19.02 12.31
CA ALA A 240 -13.36 19.15 13.38
C ALA A 240 -13.56 17.84 14.17
N LEU A 241 -13.33 16.67 13.55
CA LEU A 241 -13.39 15.37 14.23
C LEU A 241 -12.18 15.11 15.15
N LEU A 242 -11.15 15.98 15.13
CA LEU A 242 -9.95 15.87 15.96
C LEU A 242 -10.08 16.61 17.29
N ASP A 243 -11.21 17.24 17.54
CA ASP A 243 -11.51 17.82 18.83
C ASP A 243 -11.66 16.70 19.89
N PRO A 244 -10.89 16.75 21.00
CA PRO A 244 -11.02 15.79 22.10
C PRO A 244 -12.43 15.70 22.68
N GLU A 245 -13.24 16.76 22.63
CA GLU A 245 -14.65 16.70 23.06
C GLU A 245 -15.49 15.76 22.18
N HIS A 246 -15.05 15.49 20.95
CA HIS A 246 -15.74 14.65 19.98
C HIS A 246 -15.23 13.19 19.93
N ASP A 247 -13.92 12.95 20.06
CA ASP A 247 -13.34 11.58 19.99
C ASP A 247 -12.10 11.38 20.88
N ALA A 248 -12.13 11.81 22.15
CA ALA A 248 -11.04 11.54 23.09
C ALA A 248 -10.59 10.06 23.13
N PRO A 249 -11.48 9.04 23.14
CA PRO A 249 -11.07 7.65 23.11
C PRO A 249 -10.32 7.27 21.83
N GLY A 250 -10.77 7.74 20.65
CA GLY A 250 -10.08 7.49 19.39
C GLY A 250 -8.72 8.18 19.35
N LEU A 251 -8.64 9.45 19.74
CA LEU A 251 -7.41 10.24 19.73
C LEU A 251 -6.35 9.77 20.73
N ALA A 252 -6.75 8.95 21.70
CA ALA A 252 -5.81 8.25 22.59
C ALA A 252 -5.12 7.04 21.94
N ASN A 253 -5.49 6.63 20.71
CA ASN A 253 -4.94 5.45 20.04
C ASN A 253 -3.90 5.81 18.97
N THR A 254 -2.76 5.13 19.00
CA THR A 254 -1.67 5.29 18.02
C THR A 254 -2.15 5.04 16.60
N TYR A 255 -3.00 4.03 16.39
CA TYR A 255 -3.57 3.73 15.07
C TYR A 255 -4.34 4.91 14.48
N VAL A 256 -5.20 5.55 15.26
CA VAL A 256 -6.04 6.68 14.83
C VAL A 256 -5.14 7.86 14.46
N VAL A 257 -4.31 8.33 15.41
CA VAL A 257 -3.43 9.49 15.20
C VAL A 257 -2.50 9.30 14.01
N THR A 258 -1.90 8.10 13.86
CA THR A 258 -1.00 7.82 12.71
C THR A 258 -1.73 7.76 11.37
N ASN A 259 -2.97 7.29 11.32
CA ASN A 259 -3.77 7.31 10.09
C ASN A 259 -4.18 8.73 9.71
N VAL A 260 -4.65 9.52 10.67
CA VAL A 260 -5.06 10.91 10.44
C VAL A 260 -3.86 11.73 9.96
N LEU A 261 -2.75 11.69 10.69
CA LEU A 261 -1.53 12.41 10.32
C LEU A 261 -1.08 12.06 8.91
N ARG A 262 -0.99 10.76 8.57
CA ARG A 262 -0.55 10.32 7.23
C ARG A 262 -1.55 10.65 6.13
N GLY A 263 -2.85 10.62 6.42
CA GLY A 263 -3.90 10.98 5.47
C GLY A 263 -3.89 12.47 5.17
N LEU A 264 -3.81 13.32 6.19
CA LEU A 264 -3.75 14.78 6.06
C LEU A 264 -2.43 15.24 5.42
N LEU A 265 -1.27 14.66 5.78
CA LEU A 265 0.01 14.95 5.10
C LEU A 265 -0.03 14.71 3.59
N ARG A 266 -0.97 13.87 3.12
CA ARG A 266 -1.18 13.58 1.72
C ARG A 266 -2.26 14.45 1.09
N ALA A 267 -3.38 14.67 1.78
CA ALA A 267 -4.53 15.38 1.24
C ALA A 267 -4.46 16.90 1.41
N ALA A 268 -3.88 17.37 2.51
CA ALA A 268 -3.80 18.78 2.89
C ALA A 268 -2.50 19.05 3.68
N PRO A 269 -1.34 19.11 3.01
CA PRO A 269 -0.06 19.33 3.69
C PRO A 269 0.07 20.68 4.42
N GLY A 270 -0.84 21.63 4.17
CA GLY A 270 -0.95 22.90 4.90
C GLY A 270 -2.02 22.91 6.01
N SER A 271 -2.57 21.74 6.38
CA SER A 271 -3.57 21.62 7.45
C SER A 271 -2.98 22.06 8.79
N ALA A 272 -3.71 22.89 9.53
CA ALA A 272 -3.30 23.39 10.84
C ALA A 272 -3.25 22.28 11.91
N ALA A 273 -3.97 21.17 11.69
CA ALA A 273 -3.99 20.04 12.62
C ALA A 273 -2.69 19.21 12.62
N LEU A 274 -1.85 19.35 11.59
CA LEU A 274 -0.69 18.48 11.39
C LEU A 274 0.36 18.60 12.50
N GLU A 275 0.66 19.83 12.94
CA GLU A 275 1.63 20.05 14.02
C GLU A 275 1.13 19.47 15.34
N GLY A 276 -0.15 19.69 15.67
CA GLY A 276 -0.78 19.13 16.87
C GLY A 276 -0.76 17.60 16.87
N LEU A 277 -1.11 16.96 15.75
CA LEU A 277 -1.07 15.50 15.61
C LEU A 277 0.36 14.94 15.75
N ARG A 278 1.36 15.65 15.20
CA ARG A 278 2.77 15.28 15.36
C ARG A 278 3.18 15.36 16.83
N GLU A 279 2.86 16.45 17.52
CA GLU A 279 3.19 16.62 18.93
C GLU A 279 2.50 15.58 19.82
N VAL A 280 1.23 15.27 19.58
CA VAL A 280 0.51 14.19 20.29
C VAL A 280 1.25 12.86 20.13
N LEU A 281 1.71 12.54 18.92
CA LEU A 281 2.43 11.30 18.64
C LEU A 281 3.82 11.27 19.31
N VAL A 282 4.55 12.38 19.31
CA VAL A 282 5.86 12.52 19.95
C VAL A 282 5.74 12.40 21.47
N ASN A 283 4.72 13.02 22.06
CA ASN A 283 4.44 12.98 23.50
C ASN A 283 3.93 11.60 23.95
N GLY A 284 3.25 10.87 23.07
CA GLY A 284 2.68 9.56 23.36
C GLY A 284 3.67 8.39 23.35
N ALA A 285 4.97 8.64 23.11
CA ALA A 285 6.01 7.62 23.10
C ALA A 285 6.47 7.25 24.52
N THR A 286 6.79 5.98 24.78
CA THR A 286 7.28 5.48 26.07
C THR A 286 8.63 4.81 25.95
N ALA A 287 9.52 5.03 26.92
CA ALA A 287 10.76 4.26 27.03
C ALA A 287 10.46 2.80 27.38
N ASP A 288 11.13 1.87 26.70
CA ASP A 288 11.07 0.44 26.99
C ASP A 288 12.37 -0.04 27.67
N PRO A 289 12.36 -0.31 28.99
CA PRO A 289 13.54 -0.79 29.71
C PRO A 289 14.10 -2.11 29.18
N VAL A 290 13.26 -2.95 28.57
CA VAL A 290 13.68 -4.25 28.03
C VAL A 290 14.54 -4.08 26.77
N ARG A 291 14.32 -3.00 26.01
CA ARG A 291 15.07 -2.69 24.77
C ARG A 291 15.89 -1.41 24.92
N GLY A 292 16.70 -1.35 25.97
CA GLY A 292 17.72 -0.31 26.14
C GLY A 292 17.15 1.10 26.41
N ASN A 293 15.94 1.19 26.96
CA ASN A 293 15.21 2.45 27.20
C ASN A 293 14.92 3.27 25.92
N HIS A 294 14.99 2.65 24.74
CA HIS A 294 14.53 3.31 23.51
C HIS A 294 13.03 3.58 23.58
N ARG A 295 12.60 4.73 23.07
CA ARG A 295 11.19 5.08 22.96
C ARG A 295 10.48 4.22 21.92
N CYS A 296 9.26 3.82 22.25
CA CYS A 296 8.38 3.02 21.43
C CYS A 296 6.92 3.44 21.65
N TRP A 297 6.00 2.81 20.90
CA TRP A 297 4.56 3.04 21.03
C TRP A 297 3.82 1.73 21.22
N GLY A 298 2.73 1.79 21.98
CA GLY A 298 1.73 0.74 22.07
C GLY A 298 0.45 1.07 21.30
N ALA A 299 -0.58 0.26 21.50
CA ALA A 299 -1.93 0.48 20.96
C ALA A 299 -2.48 1.87 21.35
N ALA A 300 -2.44 2.17 22.65
CA ALA A 300 -2.72 3.49 23.18
C ALA A 300 -1.45 4.37 23.20
N LEU A 301 -1.64 5.68 23.22
CA LEU A 301 -0.60 6.68 23.48
C LEU A 301 -0.40 6.85 24.99
N ALA A 302 0.84 7.13 25.39
CA ALA A 302 1.15 7.44 26.78
C ALA A 302 0.44 8.73 27.24
N THR A 303 -0.24 8.66 28.39
CA THR A 303 -0.92 9.82 29.00
C THR A 303 -0.32 10.21 30.36
N GLY A 304 0.81 9.59 30.73
CA GLY A 304 1.43 9.74 32.05
C GLY A 304 0.74 8.98 33.19
N ARG A 305 -0.43 8.38 32.95
CA ARG A 305 -1.19 7.56 33.94
C ARG A 305 -0.95 6.05 33.80
N GLY A 306 0.14 5.68 33.12
CA GLY A 306 0.51 4.31 32.78
C GLY A 306 1.12 4.24 31.39
N ASN A 307 2.08 3.33 31.20
CA ASN A 307 2.72 3.13 29.92
C ASN A 307 2.01 1.99 29.16
N PRO A 308 1.52 2.24 27.93
CA PRO A 308 0.97 1.18 27.09
C PRO A 308 2.03 0.12 26.80
N ALA A 309 1.60 -1.14 26.65
CA ALA A 309 2.51 -2.23 26.30
C ALA A 309 3.22 -1.93 24.95
N PRO A 310 4.56 -2.05 24.87
CA PRO A 310 5.30 -1.84 23.64
C PRO A 310 4.78 -2.71 22.49
N SER A 311 4.70 -2.14 21.29
CA SER A 311 4.20 -2.85 20.12
C SER A 311 4.94 -2.45 18.85
N ALA A 312 5.47 -3.44 18.13
CA ALA A 312 6.25 -3.20 16.94
C ALA A 312 5.46 -2.56 15.80
N VAL A 313 4.21 -2.98 15.57
CA VAL A 313 3.39 -2.36 14.52
C VAL A 313 3.05 -0.91 14.85
N HIS A 314 2.74 -0.59 16.11
CA HIS A 314 2.41 0.78 16.51
C HIS A 314 3.64 1.68 16.45
N THR A 315 4.79 1.18 16.91
CA THR A 315 6.08 1.86 16.79
C THR A 315 6.44 2.11 15.31
N ALA A 316 6.29 1.11 14.45
CA ALA A 316 6.56 1.25 13.02
C ALA A 316 5.60 2.25 12.34
N ARG A 317 4.32 2.24 12.70
CA ARG A 317 3.33 3.22 12.22
C ARG A 317 3.69 4.64 12.66
N ALA A 318 4.07 4.82 13.91
CA ALA A 318 4.49 6.11 14.45
C ALA A 318 5.73 6.63 13.73
N VAL A 319 6.77 5.81 13.59
CA VAL A 319 8.00 6.14 12.86
C VAL A 319 7.69 6.52 11.41
N VAL A 320 6.87 5.75 10.69
CA VAL A 320 6.49 6.07 9.29
C VAL A 320 5.70 7.38 9.20
N ALA A 321 4.85 7.68 10.19
CA ALA A 321 4.10 8.92 10.23
C ALA A 321 5.02 10.13 10.52
N LEU A 322 5.92 10.01 11.50
CA LEU A 322 6.88 11.04 11.87
C LEU A 322 7.91 11.29 10.77
N ASP A 323 8.44 10.24 10.12
CA ASP A 323 9.34 10.36 8.97
C ASP A 323 8.69 11.13 7.82
N ARG A 324 7.40 10.85 7.55
CA ARG A 324 6.67 11.60 6.53
C ARG A 324 6.38 13.03 6.97
N ALA A 325 6.06 13.27 8.24
CA ALA A 325 5.86 14.61 8.77
C ALA A 325 7.16 15.44 8.65
N ALA A 326 8.30 14.85 8.99
CA ALA A 326 9.62 15.48 8.86
C ALA A 326 9.92 15.92 7.41
N GLN A 327 9.58 15.10 6.43
CA GLN A 327 9.78 15.43 5.01
C GLN A 327 8.89 16.56 4.50
N VAL A 328 7.72 16.77 5.10
CA VAL A 328 6.70 17.73 4.62
C VAL A 328 6.74 19.03 5.41
N LEU A 329 6.92 18.94 6.73
CA LEU A 329 6.82 20.04 7.69
C LEU A 329 8.19 20.44 8.28
N GLY A 330 9.25 19.70 7.97
CA GLY A 330 10.48 19.72 8.76
C GLY A 330 10.32 18.98 10.09
N GLU A 331 11.42 18.85 10.82
CA GLU A 331 11.43 18.32 12.19
C GLU A 331 12.45 19.08 13.05
N ASP A 332 12.14 19.24 14.33
CA ASP A 332 13.10 19.71 15.34
C ASP A 332 13.94 18.54 15.92
N GLU A 333 14.89 18.88 16.79
CA GLU A 333 15.79 17.90 17.41
C GLU A 333 15.05 16.88 18.27
N ARG A 334 14.01 17.31 19.00
CA ARG A 334 13.22 16.45 19.88
C ARG A 334 12.41 15.44 19.06
N GLN A 335 11.72 15.91 18.03
CA GLN A 335 10.93 15.10 17.11
C GLN A 335 11.83 14.07 16.39
N ARG A 336 13.01 14.50 15.95
CA ARG A 336 14.02 13.63 15.36
C ARG A 336 14.49 12.56 16.34
N ALA A 337 14.88 12.95 17.55
CA ALA A 337 15.38 12.02 18.57
C ALA A 337 14.33 10.93 18.88
N VAL A 338 13.06 11.31 19.07
CA VAL A 338 11.96 10.36 19.32
C VAL A 338 11.75 9.41 18.13
N ARG A 339 11.79 9.92 16.90
CA ARG A 339 11.68 9.08 15.69
C ARG A 339 12.84 8.10 15.58
N GLU A 340 14.06 8.54 15.85
CA GLU A 340 15.26 7.70 15.79
C GLU A 340 15.31 6.66 16.92
N GLU A 341 14.88 7.00 18.13
CA GLU A 341 14.73 6.04 19.22
C GLU A 341 13.71 4.94 18.87
N GLY A 342 12.58 5.29 18.24
CA GLY A 342 11.64 4.32 17.69
C GLY A 342 12.26 3.39 16.66
N LEU A 343 13.14 3.91 15.80
CA LEU A 343 13.90 3.11 14.83
C LEU A 343 14.90 2.18 15.52
N ARG A 344 15.64 2.66 16.52
CA ARG A 344 16.56 1.82 17.32
C ARG A 344 15.80 0.69 18.03
N TRP A 345 14.62 0.99 18.57
CA TRP A 345 13.74 -0.01 19.19
C TRP A 345 13.29 -1.10 18.20
N LEU A 346 12.94 -0.73 16.96
CA LEU A 346 12.57 -1.68 15.90
C LEU A 346 13.75 -2.52 15.39
N LEU A 347 14.94 -1.93 15.31
CA LEU A 347 16.17 -2.61 14.93
C LEU A 347 16.62 -3.62 15.98
N ALA A 348 16.32 -3.37 17.27
CA ALA A 348 16.53 -4.31 18.36
C ALA A 348 15.44 -5.41 18.47
N GLY A 349 14.46 -5.42 17.57
CA GLY A 349 13.34 -6.36 17.58
C GLY A 349 13.67 -7.76 17.08
N GLY A 350 12.73 -8.68 17.26
CA GLY A 350 12.87 -10.10 16.88
C GLY A 350 11.74 -10.63 16.01
N ALA A 351 11.79 -11.92 15.67
CA ALA A 351 10.82 -12.54 14.76
C ALA A 351 9.35 -12.41 15.22
N ALA A 352 9.10 -12.47 16.53
CA ALA A 352 7.76 -12.29 17.12
C ALA A 352 7.17 -10.89 16.87
N ASP A 353 8.02 -9.86 16.70
CA ASP A 353 7.57 -8.50 16.40
C ASP A 353 6.99 -8.35 14.98
N LEU A 354 7.23 -9.34 14.11
CA LEU A 354 6.72 -9.38 12.75
C LEU A 354 5.37 -10.12 12.66
N GLU A 355 4.88 -10.68 13.77
CA GLU A 355 3.60 -11.36 13.83
C GLU A 355 2.44 -10.38 13.74
N ASN A 356 1.41 -10.79 12.99
CA ASN A 356 0.19 -10.04 12.83
C ASN A 356 -0.53 -9.92 14.17
N CYS A 357 -1.12 -8.76 14.45
CA CYS A 357 -1.86 -8.54 15.68
C CYS A 357 -3.19 -7.83 15.43
N GLN A 358 -4.04 -7.80 16.44
CA GLN A 358 -5.35 -7.16 16.41
C GLN A 358 -5.52 -6.32 17.68
N GLU A 359 -6.19 -5.19 17.55
CA GLU A 359 -6.62 -4.35 18.66
C GLU A 359 -8.08 -3.95 18.49
N ASP A 360 -8.69 -3.51 19.58
CA ASP A 360 -10.08 -3.05 19.62
C ASP A 360 -10.12 -1.62 20.13
N VAL A 361 -10.57 -0.70 19.28
CA VAL A 361 -10.83 0.70 19.64
C VAL A 361 -12.29 0.82 20.05
N ARG A 362 -12.52 1.02 21.36
CA ARG A 362 -13.86 1.18 21.95
C ARG A 362 -14.20 2.66 22.05
N ARG A 363 -15.42 3.01 21.63
CA ARG A 363 -15.95 4.37 21.70
C ARG A 363 -17.40 4.34 22.21
N PRO A 364 -17.84 5.36 22.96
CA PRO A 364 -19.27 5.56 23.17
C PRO A 364 -20.00 5.73 21.82
N GLY A 365 -21.18 5.13 21.69
CA GLY A 365 -22.07 5.36 20.57
C GLY A 365 -22.50 6.82 20.53
N ARG A 366 -22.62 7.38 19.32
CA ARG A 366 -22.98 8.80 19.17
C ARG A 366 -24.44 9.08 19.51
N GLU A 367 -25.32 8.14 19.20
CA GLU A 367 -26.76 8.23 19.46
C GLU A 367 -27.13 7.70 20.86
N ASP A 368 -26.41 6.68 21.34
CA ASP A 368 -26.58 6.12 22.67
C ASP A 368 -25.21 5.91 23.34
N PRO A 369 -24.85 6.77 24.31
CA PRO A 369 -23.60 6.64 25.08
C PRO A 369 -23.46 5.35 25.89
N LEU A 370 -24.57 4.64 26.15
CA LEU A 370 -24.56 3.34 26.85
C LEU A 370 -24.16 2.19 25.92
N HIS A 371 -24.33 2.35 24.61
CA HIS A 371 -23.84 1.39 23.61
C HIS A 371 -22.39 1.72 23.24
N GLN A 372 -21.53 0.69 23.20
CA GLN A 372 -20.14 0.85 22.79
C GLN A 372 -19.99 0.48 21.31
N GLU A 373 -19.47 1.41 20.51
CA GLU A 373 -18.97 1.09 19.19
C GLU A 373 -17.59 0.44 19.30
N LEU A 374 -17.43 -0.70 18.64
CA LEU A 374 -16.19 -1.46 18.60
C LEU A 374 -15.61 -1.41 17.18
N LEU A 375 -14.47 -0.74 17.03
CA LEU A 375 -13.65 -0.88 15.84
C LEU A 375 -12.56 -1.91 16.10
N SER A 376 -12.69 -3.09 15.50
CA SER A 376 -11.63 -4.09 15.53
C SER A 376 -10.64 -3.84 14.40
N VAL A 377 -9.38 -3.57 14.74
CA VAL A 377 -8.30 -3.20 13.83
C VAL A 377 -7.31 -4.35 13.76
N ARG A 378 -7.10 -4.87 12.56
CA ARG A 378 -6.07 -5.87 12.26
C ARG A 378 -4.84 -5.21 11.65
N HIS A 379 -3.67 -5.66 12.08
CA HIS A 379 -2.39 -5.05 11.73
C HIS A 379 -1.47 -6.02 11.02
N PHE A 380 -1.07 -5.69 9.79
CA PHE A 380 -0.04 -6.42 9.06
C PHE A 380 1.35 -5.96 9.52
N ALA A 381 1.81 -6.49 10.65
CA ALA A 381 2.96 -5.97 11.39
C ALA A 381 4.25 -5.94 10.54
N SER A 382 4.57 -7.04 9.87
CA SER A 382 5.75 -7.12 9.00
C SER A 382 5.74 -6.07 7.88
N ALA A 383 4.58 -5.75 7.30
CA ALA A 383 4.47 -4.70 6.28
C ALA A 383 4.76 -3.31 6.85
N TRP A 384 4.33 -3.03 8.08
CA TRP A 384 4.63 -1.76 8.74
C TRP A 384 6.09 -1.65 9.17
N VAL A 385 6.66 -2.71 9.76
CA VAL A 385 8.08 -2.76 10.13
C VAL A 385 8.95 -2.58 8.89
N ALA A 386 8.67 -3.28 7.78
CA ALA A 386 9.38 -3.09 6.52
C ALA A 386 9.30 -1.64 6.02
N ARG A 387 8.11 -1.00 6.09
CA ARG A 387 7.95 0.42 5.71
C ARG A 387 8.82 1.36 6.56
N ALA A 388 8.89 1.12 7.87
CA ALA A 388 9.71 1.91 8.78
C ALA A 388 11.20 1.73 8.47
N LEU A 389 11.64 0.49 8.25
CA LEU A 389 13.04 0.17 7.95
C LEU A 389 13.49 0.62 6.55
N MET A 390 12.57 0.83 5.61
CA MET A 390 12.87 1.41 4.29
C MET A 390 12.91 2.94 4.28
N THR A 391 12.81 3.62 5.42
CA THR A 391 13.01 5.08 5.52
C THR A 391 14.49 5.43 5.45
N ASP A 392 14.82 6.63 4.95
CA ASP A 392 16.20 7.12 4.99
C ASP A 392 16.69 7.30 6.43
N GLY A 393 15.77 7.65 7.34
CA GLY A 393 16.02 7.70 8.78
C GLY A 393 16.53 6.36 9.32
N ALA A 394 15.90 5.24 8.95
CA ALA A 394 16.31 3.92 9.40
C ALA A 394 17.75 3.58 9.01
N ARG A 395 18.15 3.88 7.76
CA ARG A 395 19.52 3.66 7.28
C ARG A 395 20.54 4.48 8.07
N ARG A 396 20.27 5.76 8.32
CA ARG A 396 21.14 6.64 9.11
C ARG A 396 21.25 6.16 10.56
N THR A 397 20.11 5.90 11.21
CA THR A 397 20.07 5.39 12.58
C THR A 397 20.79 4.05 12.72
N ALA A 398 20.71 3.17 11.71
CA ALA A 398 21.46 1.92 11.71
C ALA A 398 22.97 2.16 11.57
N ALA A 399 23.41 3.08 10.70
CA ALA A 399 24.81 3.43 10.54
C ALA A 399 25.43 3.99 11.83
N ASP A 400 24.65 4.75 12.61
CA ASP A 400 25.09 5.36 13.88
C ASP A 400 25.01 4.40 15.08
N GLY A 401 24.49 3.17 14.91
CA GLY A 401 24.18 2.26 16.02
C GLY A 401 24.30 0.78 15.65
N ALA A 402 23.15 0.14 15.37
CA ALA A 402 23.05 -1.31 15.19
C ALA A 402 23.92 -1.89 14.05
N GLY A 403 24.38 -1.04 13.14
CA GLY A 403 25.18 -1.40 11.97
C GLY A 403 24.32 -1.74 10.74
N PRO A 404 24.88 -1.58 9.53
CA PRO A 404 24.16 -1.85 8.27
C PRO A 404 23.69 -3.30 8.15
N THR A 405 24.49 -4.26 8.62
CA THR A 405 24.15 -5.70 8.56
C THR A 405 22.91 -6.04 9.38
N ALA A 406 22.77 -5.46 10.58
CA ALA A 406 21.59 -5.71 11.43
C ALA A 406 20.33 -5.11 10.80
N TRP A 407 20.44 -3.92 10.22
CA TRP A 407 19.35 -3.30 9.48
C TRP A 407 18.94 -4.12 8.24
N GLU A 408 19.90 -4.57 7.44
CA GLU A 408 19.63 -5.42 6.27
C GLU A 408 18.95 -6.73 6.67
N ALA A 409 19.42 -7.39 7.74
CA ALA A 409 18.82 -8.63 8.24
C ALA A 409 17.37 -8.42 8.69
N GLN A 410 17.09 -7.37 9.47
CA GLN A 410 15.75 -7.08 9.96
C GLN A 410 14.78 -6.67 8.84
N LEU A 411 15.25 -5.86 7.88
CA LEU A 411 14.48 -5.50 6.71
C LEU A 411 14.17 -6.72 5.84
N THR A 412 15.17 -7.58 5.62
CA THR A 412 15.01 -8.81 4.85
C THR A 412 13.98 -9.73 5.51
N ALA A 413 14.07 -9.97 6.82
CA ALA A 413 13.10 -10.79 7.55
C ALA A 413 11.65 -10.24 7.44
N ALA A 414 11.48 -8.93 7.57
CA ALA A 414 10.17 -8.29 7.42
C ALA A 414 9.62 -8.43 5.99
N VAL A 415 10.44 -8.20 4.97
CA VAL A 415 10.06 -8.31 3.55
C VAL A 415 9.78 -9.76 3.15
N GLU A 416 10.60 -10.71 3.61
CA GLU A 416 10.38 -12.15 3.38
C GLU A 416 9.07 -12.62 3.99
N ARG A 417 8.71 -12.14 5.18
CA ARG A 417 7.41 -12.46 5.78
C ARG A 417 6.25 -11.85 4.98
N VAL A 418 6.37 -10.60 4.53
CA VAL A 418 5.35 -9.99 3.64
C VAL A 418 5.21 -10.81 2.36
N SER A 419 6.33 -11.15 1.73
CA SER A 419 6.42 -11.96 0.52
C SER A 419 5.77 -13.35 0.71
N GLY A 420 6.10 -14.03 1.80
CA GLY A 420 5.61 -15.39 2.10
C GLY A 420 4.12 -15.49 2.40
N MET A 421 3.46 -14.39 2.77
CA MET A 421 2.01 -14.34 3.02
C MET A 421 1.16 -14.07 1.77
N GLN A 422 1.80 -13.87 0.62
CA GLN A 422 1.14 -13.49 -0.61
C GLN A 422 0.75 -14.72 -1.45
N GLN A 423 -0.49 -14.74 -1.96
CA GLN A 423 -0.97 -15.74 -2.91
C GLN A 423 -1.74 -15.07 -4.05
N GLY A 424 -1.35 -15.31 -5.32
CA GLY A 424 -2.02 -14.75 -6.51
C GLY A 424 -2.22 -13.23 -6.55
N GLY A 425 -1.26 -12.43 -6.08
CA GLY A 425 -1.32 -10.97 -6.00
C GLY A 425 -2.02 -10.38 -4.77
N VAL A 426 -2.55 -11.22 -3.86
CA VAL A 426 -3.24 -10.77 -2.64
C VAL A 426 -2.69 -11.42 -1.39
N TRP A 427 -2.96 -10.79 -0.24
CA TRP A 427 -2.53 -11.25 1.07
C TRP A 427 -3.73 -11.79 1.82
N ARG A 428 -3.47 -12.83 2.63
CA ARG A 428 -4.49 -13.45 3.47
C ARG A 428 -4.20 -13.19 4.94
N TRP A 429 -5.27 -12.96 5.70
CA TRP A 429 -5.22 -13.02 7.15
C TRP A 429 -5.48 -14.45 7.60
N ASP A 430 -4.70 -14.96 8.56
CA ASP A 430 -4.63 -16.39 8.87
C ASP A 430 -5.96 -16.98 9.37
N ASP A 431 -6.89 -16.16 9.90
CA ASP A 431 -8.19 -16.58 10.43
C ASP A 431 -9.40 -15.74 9.94
N GLY A 432 -10.48 -16.45 9.54
CA GLY A 432 -11.87 -15.95 9.43
C GLY A 432 -12.39 -15.66 8.00
N PRO A 433 -13.66 -15.21 7.87
CA PRO A 433 -14.31 -14.94 6.58
C PRO A 433 -13.71 -13.74 5.82
N MET A 434 -12.88 -12.91 6.47
CA MET A 434 -12.09 -11.82 5.86
C MET A 434 -10.82 -12.33 5.17
N GLY A 435 -10.92 -13.41 4.38
CA GLY A 435 -9.76 -14.12 3.85
C GLY A 435 -8.81 -13.25 3.03
N HIS A 436 -9.25 -12.16 2.40
CA HIS A 436 -8.38 -11.32 1.57
C HIS A 436 -8.67 -9.82 1.76
N PRO A 437 -8.26 -9.20 2.89
CA PRO A 437 -8.57 -7.81 3.16
C PRO A 437 -7.89 -6.87 2.15
N VAL A 438 -8.65 -5.93 1.57
CA VAL A 438 -8.13 -5.00 0.54
C VAL A 438 -6.95 -4.17 1.08
N TRP A 439 -7.04 -3.75 2.34
CA TRP A 439 -6.00 -2.97 3.00
C TRP A 439 -4.68 -3.75 3.14
N MET A 440 -4.74 -5.08 3.32
CA MET A 440 -3.56 -5.93 3.46
C MET A 440 -2.88 -6.09 2.11
N ALA A 441 -3.66 -6.23 1.03
CA ALA A 441 -3.14 -6.24 -0.33
C ALA A 441 -2.45 -4.93 -0.71
N TYR A 442 -3.05 -3.78 -0.38
CA TYR A 442 -2.39 -2.50 -0.51
C TYR A 442 -1.08 -2.44 0.30
N GLN A 443 -1.13 -2.85 1.57
CA GLN A 443 0.03 -2.74 2.44
C GLN A 443 1.21 -3.58 1.94
N GLY A 444 0.96 -4.84 1.57
CA GLY A 444 1.94 -5.79 1.06
C GLY A 444 2.51 -5.40 -0.30
N LEU A 445 1.66 -5.04 -1.28
CA LEU A 445 2.15 -4.64 -2.60
C LEU A 445 3.04 -3.40 -2.53
N SER A 446 2.59 -2.35 -1.82
CA SER A 446 3.39 -1.14 -1.65
C SER A 446 4.76 -1.44 -1.00
N VAL A 447 4.86 -2.41 -0.08
CA VAL A 447 6.13 -2.83 0.52
C VAL A 447 7.03 -3.51 -0.51
N LEU A 448 6.53 -4.54 -1.20
CA LEU A 448 7.32 -5.28 -2.17
C LEU A 448 7.76 -4.40 -3.35
N ARG A 449 6.88 -3.52 -3.82
CA ARG A 449 7.19 -2.51 -4.84
C ARG A 449 8.28 -1.54 -4.36
N ARG A 450 8.16 -0.98 -3.14
CA ARG A 450 9.16 -0.06 -2.60
C ARG A 450 10.50 -0.74 -2.39
N HIS A 451 10.50 -1.96 -1.85
CA HIS A 451 11.71 -2.74 -1.64
C HIS A 451 12.42 -3.04 -2.97
N ALA A 452 11.68 -3.47 -4.00
CA ALA A 452 12.25 -3.69 -5.33
C ALA A 452 12.87 -2.42 -5.92
N LEU A 453 12.20 -1.27 -5.79
CA LEU A 453 12.74 0.02 -6.23
C LEU A 453 14.03 0.39 -5.48
N MET A 454 14.07 0.16 -4.16
CA MET A 454 15.25 0.42 -3.33
C MET A 454 16.43 -0.47 -3.73
N VAL A 455 16.21 -1.77 -4.00
CA VAL A 455 17.28 -2.68 -4.41
C VAL A 455 17.82 -2.35 -5.81
N HIS A 456 16.97 -1.86 -6.71
CA HIS A 456 17.37 -1.53 -8.09
C HIS A 456 17.86 -0.08 -8.29
N ARG A 457 17.55 0.82 -7.34
CA ARG A 457 18.04 2.21 -7.27
C ARG A 457 18.45 2.51 -5.83
N PRO A 458 19.57 1.95 -5.36
CA PRO A 458 20.02 2.07 -3.97
C PRO A 458 20.30 3.52 -3.56
#